data_AF-A0A7Y9EPJ5-F1
#
_entry.id   AF-A0A7Y9EPJ5-F1
#
_cell.length_a   1.000
_cell.length_b   1.000
_cell.length_c   1.000
_cell.angle_alpha   90.00
_cell.angle_beta   90.00
_cell.angle_gamma   90.00
#
_symmetry.space_group_name_H-M   'P 1'
#
loop_
_entity.id
_entity.type
_entity.pdbx_description
1 polymer ?
#
loop_
_entity_poly.entity_id
_entity_poly.type
_entity_poly.pdbx_seq_one_letter_code
_entity_poly.pdbx_strand_id
1 'polypeptide(L)' 'MGPEEAAAKVKLATTRYEDLAEQLEAAKRDLLDAYADAAREGLGPEELAGGSPFTADEIARGLRERGAGSA' A
#
# COMPACT_ATOMS: atom_id res chain seq x y z
N MET A 1 -3.78 -34.72 -14.39
CA MET A 1 -3.56 -34.01 -13.12
C MET A 1 -4.41 -34.69 -12.06
N GLY A 2 -3.77 -35.33 -11.07
CA GLY A 2 -4.46 -36.00 -9.98
C GLY A 2 -4.89 -35.02 -8.86
N PRO A 3 -5.76 -35.44 -7.93
CA PRO A 3 -6.23 -34.58 -6.84
C PRO A 3 -5.09 -34.06 -5.95
N GLU A 4 -4.04 -34.85 -5.71
CA GLU A 4 -2.86 -34.44 -4.94
C GLU A 4 -2.05 -33.34 -5.65
N GLU A 5 -1.89 -33.46 -6.97
CA GLU A 5 -1.19 -32.46 -7.79
C GLU A 5 -1.97 -31.14 -7.84
N ALA A 6 -3.31 -31.20 -7.90
CA ALA A 6 -4.17 -30.03 -7.81
C ALA A 6 -4.07 -29.35 -6.43
N ALA A 7 -4.10 -30.13 -5.34
CA ALA A 7 -3.95 -29.60 -3.99
C ALA A 7 -2.58 -28.95 -3.76
N ALA A 8 -1.50 -29.54 -4.28
CA ALA A 8 -0.17 -28.97 -4.22
C ALA A 8 -0.07 -27.63 -4.96
N LYS A 9 -0.68 -27.52 -6.14
CA LYS A 9 -0.75 -26.26 -6.91
C LYS A 9 -1.52 -25.17 -6.17
N VAL A 10 -2.65 -25.52 -5.55
CA VAL A 10 -3.44 -24.59 -4.73
C VAL A 10 -2.59 -24.10 -3.56
N LYS A 11 -1.98 -25.00 -2.80
CA LYS A 11 -1.14 -24.63 -1.66
C LYS A 11 0.00 -23.69 -2.06
N LEU A 12 0.70 -23.99 -3.15
CA LEU A 12 1.78 -23.13 -3.66
C LEU A 12 1.27 -21.75 -4.07
N ALA A 13 0.14 -21.68 -4.78
CA ALA A 13 -0.46 -20.42 -5.19
C ALA A 13 -0.92 -19.59 -3.99
N THR A 14 -1.52 -20.22 -2.97
CA THR A 14 -1.93 -19.57 -1.73
C THR A 14 -0.72 -18.98 -0.99
N THR A 15 0.33 -19.77 -0.76
CA THR A 15 1.54 -19.25 -0.08
C THR A 15 2.17 -18.09 -0.84
N ARG A 16 2.22 -18.15 -2.17
CA ARG A 16 2.73 -17.04 -2.99
C ARG A 16 1.86 -15.79 -2.88
N TYR A 17 0.54 -15.96 -2.83
CA TYR A 17 -0.39 -14.84 -2.65
C TYR A 17 -0.20 -14.17 -1.29
N GLU A 18 -0.11 -14.96 -0.22
CA GLU A 18 0.08 -14.47 1.14
C GLU A 18 1.39 -13.66 1.27
N ASP A 19 2.50 -14.19 0.75
CA ASP A 19 3.78 -13.49 0.72
C ASP A 19 3.73 -12.16 -0.05
N LEU A 20 3.11 -12.15 -1.23
CA LEU A 20 2.95 -10.92 -2.01
C LEU A 20 2.01 -9.92 -1.33
N ALA A 21 0.98 -10.38 -0.63
CA ALA A 21 0.08 -9.52 0.13
C ALA A 21 0.82 -8.86 1.31
N GLU A 22 1.66 -9.59 2.03
CA GLU A 22 2.49 -9.04 3.10
C GLU A 22 3.47 -7.97 2.57
N GLN A 23 4.14 -8.26 1.45
CA GLN A 23 5.04 -7.30 0.79
C GLN A 23 4.30 -6.06 0.30
N LEU A 24 3.10 -6.21 -0.26
CA LEU A 24 2.26 -5.10 -0.69
C LEU A 24 1.87 -4.20 0.49
N GLU A 25 1.44 -4.78 1.60
CA GLU A 25 1.06 -4.03 2.81
C GLU A 25 2.26 -3.35 3.47
N ALA A 26 3.47 -3.92 3.37
CA ALA A 26 4.70 -3.24 3.77
C ALA A 26 5.00 -2.04 2.87
N ALA A 27 5.04 -2.25 1.54
CA ALA A 27 5.31 -1.19 0.58
C ALA A 27 4.29 -0.04 0.65
N LYS A 28 3.02 -0.37 0.90
CA LYS A 28 1.95 0.63 1.11
C LYS A 28 2.21 1.48 2.34
N ARG A 29 2.68 0.89 3.45
CA ARG A 29 3.02 1.64 4.66
C ARG A 29 4.20 2.58 4.40
N ASP A 30 5.26 2.07 3.79
CA ASP A 30 6.46 2.86 3.44
C ASP A 30 6.09 4.04 2.54
N LEU A 31 5.22 3.83 1.56
CA LEU A 31 4.76 4.89 0.66
C LEU A 31 3.94 5.97 1.37
N LEU A 32 3.03 5.58 2.27
CA LEU A 32 2.25 6.54 3.06
C LEU A 32 3.11 7.32 4.06
N ASP A 33 4.15 6.69 4.60
CA ASP A 33 5.11 7.36 5.48
C ASP A 33 5.95 8.37 4.69
N ALA A 34 6.39 8.03 3.48
CA ALA A 34 7.05 8.96 2.57
C ALA A 34 6.15 10.14 2.18
N TYR A 35 4.84 9.91 1.96
CA TYR A 35 3.88 11.00 1.77
C TYR A 35 3.73 11.89 2.99
N ALA A 36 3.76 11.31 4.20
CA ALA A 36 3.72 12.09 5.44
C ALA A 36 4.95 12.99 5.58
N ASP A 37 6.14 12.49 5.24
CA ASP A 37 7.36 13.29 5.23
C ASP A 37 7.30 14.39 4.18
N ALA A 38 6.87 14.07 2.95
CA ALA A 38 6.70 15.05 1.89
C ALA A 38 5.67 16.15 2.26
N ALA A 39 4.57 15.78 2.92
CA ALA A 39 3.56 16.72 3.38
C ALA A 39 4.09 17.67 4.47
N ARG A 40 4.97 17.18 5.36
CA ARG A 40 5.65 18.04 6.36
C ARG A 40 6.57 19.07 5.71
N GLU A 41 7.13 18.76 4.54
CA GLU A 41 7.91 19.69 3.72
C GLU A 41 7.04 20.60 2.83
N GLY A 42 5.71 20.49 2.91
CA GLY A 42 4.76 21.41 2.29
C GLY A 42 4.08 20.91 1.01
N LEU A 43 4.29 19.65 0.61
CA LEU A 43 3.57 19.07 -0.54
C LEU A 43 2.12 18.72 -0.20
N GLY A 44 1.19 19.16 -1.05
CA GLY A 44 -0.24 18.88 -0.90
C GLY A 44 -0.64 17.46 -1.37
N PRO A 45 -1.78 16.92 -0.90
CA PRO A 45 -2.31 15.63 -1.36
C PRO A 45 -2.50 15.54 -2.89
N GLU A 46 -2.88 16.64 -3.54
CA GLU A 46 -3.07 16.73 -4.98
C GLU A 46 -1.76 16.58 -5.76
N GLU A 47 -0.66 17.15 -5.23
CA GLU A 47 0.66 17.04 -5.84
C GLU A 47 1.20 15.61 -5.70
N LEU A 48 1.02 15.01 -4.51
CA LEU A 48 1.43 13.63 -4.24
C LEU A 48 0.65 12.61 -5.08
N ALA A 49 -0.61 12.89 -5.41
CA ALA A 49 -1.43 12.03 -6.26
C ALA A 49 -0.88 11.93 -7.70
N GLY A 50 -0.09 12.89 -8.18
CA GLY A 50 0.38 13.01 -9.56
C GLY A 50 1.27 11.87 -10.10
N GLY A 51 1.67 10.93 -9.25
CA GLY A 51 2.37 9.69 -9.63
C GLY A 51 2.05 8.53 -8.69
N SER A 52 0.94 8.66 -7.95
CA SER A 52 0.57 7.75 -6.87
C SER A 52 -0.41 6.68 -7.35
N PRO A 53 -0.36 5.46 -6.78
CA PRO A 53 -1.46 4.50 -6.89
C PRO A 53 -2.71 4.92 -6.10
N PHE A 54 -2.65 6.00 -5.30
CA PHE A 54 -3.72 6.50 -4.46
C PHE A 54 -4.27 7.84 -4.97
N THR A 55 -5.56 8.03 -4.75
CA THR A 55 -6.22 9.32 -4.95
C THR A 55 -5.78 10.34 -3.89
N ALA A 56 -5.95 11.63 -4.19
CA ALA A 56 -5.66 12.71 -3.24
C ALA A 56 -6.45 12.54 -1.92
N ASP A 57 -7.71 12.10 -1.99
CA ASP A 57 -8.55 11.85 -0.81
C ASP A 57 -8.00 10.71 0.07
N GLU A 58 -7.50 9.64 -0.54
CA GLU A 58 -6.88 8.52 0.17
C GLU A 58 -5.58 8.95 0.85
N ILE A 59 -4.77 9.75 0.16
CA ILE A 59 -3.54 10.34 0.71
C ILE A 59 -3.90 11.25 1.89
N ALA A 60 -4.85 12.19 1.72
CA ALA A 60 -5.29 13.10 2.78
C ALA A 60 -5.81 12.36 4.02
N ARG A 61 -6.55 11.25 3.84
CA ARG A 61 -6.94 10.37 4.96
C ARG A 61 -5.72 9.74 5.63
N GLY A 62 -4.80 9.16 4.85
CA GLY A 62 -3.59 8.52 5.37
C GLY A 62 -2.66 9.49 6.12
N LEU A 63 -2.58 10.75 5.67
CA LEU A 63 -1.84 11.83 6.32
C LEU A 63 -2.46 12.23 7.67
N ARG A 64 -3.79 12.33 7.74
CA ARG A 64 -4.50 12.63 9.00
C ARG A 64 -4.28 11.53 10.05
N GLU A 65 -4.36 10.26 9.64
CA GLU A 65 -4.07 9.12 10.52
C GLU A 65 -2.64 9.15 11.08
N ARG A 66 -1.71 9.76 10.33
CA ARG A 66 -0.29 9.92 10.69
C ARG A 66 0.05 11.26 11.35
N GLY A 67 -0.95 12.11 11.62
CA GLY A 67 -0.75 13.45 12.19
C GLY A 67 0.05 14.41 11.30
N ALA A 68 0.11 14.14 10.00
CA ALA A 68 0.85 14.94 9.01
C ALA A 68 -0.06 15.81 8.13
N GLY A 69 -1.38 15.65 8.22
CA GLY A 69 -2.35 16.52 7.53
C GLY A 69 -2.71 17.73 8.38
N SER A 70 -2.73 18.93 7.80
CA SER A 70 -3.39 20.09 8.40
C SER A 70 -4.90 19.86 8.46
N ALA A 71 -5.53 20.29 9.55
CA ALA A 71 -6.99 20.24 9.75
C ALA A 71 -7.76 20.97 8.64
#